data_AF-A0A0R3QBW9-F1
#
_entry.id   AF-A0A0R3QBW9-F1
#
_cell.length_a   1.000
_cell.length_b   1.000
_cell.length_c   1.000
_cell.angle_alpha   90.00
_cell.angle_beta   90.00
_cell.angle_gamma   90.00
#
_symmetry.space_group_name_H-M   'P 1'
#
loop_
_entity.id
_entity.type
_entity.pdbx_description
1 polymer ?
#
loop_
_entity_poly.entity_id
_entity_poly.type
_entity_poly.pdbx_seq_one_letter_code
_entity_poly.pdbx_strand_id
1 'polypeptide(L)'
;MSLTANCMCNMIEAKNLKYDYIVGVPYAALPLSTIIADRLEKPMLLRRKEIKSYGMRKIIEGNYERGKRALIIEDVVVSGKSILETVLALRSEGLVCEDAICVLDREQGGPENIQDEGITLHSILGMNKVLDFLIDIGTITKKMKENILYQLTLPPQSIEKVQYNDDWSLTSRKNSTPNILNKKLLEIMNKKKTCLCIAIDITKCEEIIQIIEKTAGYICAVKLHADVIEDFSDVFVQKLTAMANNLDFIIFEDRFNNTFNFLS
;
A
#
# COMPACT_ATOMS: atom_id res chain seq x y z
N MET A 1 16.32 2.15 -0.67
CA MET A 1 15.91 3.56 -0.75
C MET A 1 17.03 4.51 -1.19
N SER A 2 18.26 4.42 -0.64
CA SER A 2 19.37 5.34 -1.00
C SER A 2 19.68 5.42 -2.50
N LEU A 3 19.79 4.29 -3.22
CA LEU A 3 20.02 4.27 -4.67
C LEU A 3 18.89 4.98 -5.44
N THR A 4 17.64 4.66 -5.12
CA THR A 4 16.46 5.27 -5.73
C THR A 4 16.46 6.79 -5.58
N ALA A 5 16.72 7.29 -4.36
CA ALA A 5 16.80 8.71 -4.11
C ALA A 5 17.94 9.38 -4.91
N ASN A 6 19.10 8.71 -5.09
CA ASN A 6 20.19 9.25 -5.92
C ASN A 6 19.76 9.36 -7.38
N CYS A 7 19.12 8.33 -7.92
CA CYS A 7 18.61 8.37 -9.30
C CYS A 7 17.61 9.52 -9.50
N MET A 8 16.72 9.75 -8.53
CA MET A 8 15.76 10.86 -8.58
C MET A 8 16.45 12.23 -8.48
N CYS A 9 17.42 12.40 -7.57
CA CYS A 9 18.21 13.65 -7.48
C CYS A 9 18.93 13.93 -8.81
N ASN A 10 19.62 12.93 -9.37
CA ASN A 10 20.31 13.08 -10.65
C ASN A 10 19.34 13.43 -11.79
N MET A 11 18.13 12.86 -11.80
CA MET A 11 17.10 13.21 -12.78
C MET A 11 16.62 14.65 -12.62
N ILE A 12 16.39 15.10 -11.39
CA ILE A 12 15.97 16.48 -11.05
C ILE A 12 17.01 17.49 -11.58
N GLU A 13 18.28 17.23 -11.31
CA GLU A 13 19.40 18.06 -11.73
C GLU A 13 19.57 18.05 -13.26
N ALA A 14 19.57 16.86 -13.87
CA ALA A 14 19.75 16.70 -15.32
C ALA A 14 18.64 17.38 -16.13
N LYS A 15 17.42 17.43 -15.60
CA LYS A 15 16.28 18.14 -16.20
C LYS A 15 16.22 19.62 -15.84
N ASN A 16 17.12 20.09 -14.97
CA ASN A 16 17.18 21.48 -14.51
C ASN A 16 15.84 22.00 -13.98
N LEU A 17 15.11 21.14 -13.25
CA LEU A 17 13.78 21.47 -12.73
C LEU A 17 13.84 22.63 -11.74
N LYS A 18 12.79 23.45 -11.72
CA LYS A 18 12.69 24.64 -10.85
C LYS A 18 11.70 24.40 -9.72
N TYR A 19 12.21 24.34 -8.50
CA TYR A 19 11.45 24.02 -7.30
C TYR A 19 12.08 24.68 -6.07
N ASP A 20 11.22 25.04 -5.13
CA ASP A 20 11.57 25.58 -3.82
C ASP A 20 11.36 24.54 -2.72
N TYR A 21 10.39 23.64 -2.90
CA TYR A 21 10.02 22.62 -1.92
C TYR A 21 9.91 21.22 -2.52
N ILE A 22 10.22 20.20 -1.72
CA ILE A 22 9.93 18.80 -2.01
C ILE A 22 8.63 18.40 -1.30
N VAL A 23 7.70 17.74 -2.02
CA VAL A 23 6.45 17.27 -1.44
C VAL A 23 6.21 15.81 -1.83
N GLY A 24 6.22 14.92 -0.83
CA GLY A 24 5.90 13.52 -1.04
C GLY A 24 4.40 13.26 -1.05
N VAL A 25 3.93 12.43 -1.98
CA VAL A 25 2.54 11.96 -1.97
C VAL A 25 2.35 10.97 -0.82
N PRO A 26 1.33 11.16 0.05
CA PRO A 26 1.14 10.26 1.19
C PRO A 26 0.67 8.85 0.78
N TYR A 27 1.25 7.75 1.30
CA TYR A 27 2.23 7.67 2.39
C TYR A 27 3.58 7.09 1.97
N ALA A 28 3.59 6.21 0.96
CA ALA A 28 4.76 5.41 0.59
C ALA A 28 5.92 6.26 0.05
N ALA A 29 5.62 7.39 -0.61
CA ALA A 29 6.64 8.30 -1.10
C ALA A 29 7.27 9.18 -0.01
N LEU A 30 6.70 9.26 1.20
CA LEU A 30 7.20 10.17 2.25
C LEU A 30 8.65 9.89 2.66
N PRO A 31 9.06 8.65 3.00
CA PRO A 31 10.45 8.38 3.39
C PRO A 31 11.44 8.67 2.25
N LEU A 32 11.05 8.35 1.02
CA LEU A 32 11.85 8.63 -0.17
C LEU A 32 12.02 10.13 -0.39
N SER A 33 10.94 10.89 -0.25
CA SER A 33 10.91 12.35 -0.37
C SER A 33 11.77 13.03 0.70
N THR A 34 11.79 12.49 1.93
CA THR A 34 12.65 12.99 3.01
C THR A 34 14.13 12.86 2.64
N ILE A 35 14.55 11.72 2.10
CA ILE A 35 15.95 11.51 1.67
C ILE A 35 16.31 12.44 0.49
N ILE A 36 15.39 12.66 -0.44
CA ILE A 36 15.58 13.57 -1.58
C ILE A 36 15.71 15.02 -1.10
N ALA A 37 14.84 15.45 -0.19
CA ALA A 37 14.87 16.79 0.41
C ALA A 37 16.19 17.06 1.14
N ASP A 38 16.67 16.09 1.92
CA ASP A 38 17.96 16.12 2.61
C ASP A 38 19.12 16.30 1.62
N ARG A 39 19.18 15.47 0.57
CA ARG A 39 20.28 15.50 -0.43
C ARG A 39 20.32 16.74 -1.29
N LEU A 40 19.15 17.28 -1.63
CA LEU A 40 19.04 18.49 -2.45
C LEU A 40 19.08 19.77 -1.60
N GLU A 41 19.23 19.63 -0.28
CA GLU A 41 19.19 20.72 0.69
C GLU A 41 17.96 21.62 0.50
N LYS A 42 16.80 20.99 0.30
CA LYS A 42 15.51 21.69 0.11
C LYS A 42 14.55 21.42 1.26
N PRO A 43 13.76 22.43 1.66
CA PRO A 43 12.69 22.20 2.62
C PRO A 43 11.66 21.21 2.07
N MET A 44 11.15 20.35 2.95
CA MET A 44 10.08 19.41 2.65
C MET A 44 8.76 19.91 3.21
N LEU A 45 7.68 19.80 2.44
CA LEU A 45 6.31 19.99 2.92
C LEU A 45 5.60 18.64 2.98
N LEU A 46 4.65 18.52 3.91
CA LEU A 46 3.86 17.30 4.10
C LEU A 46 2.38 17.60 3.92
N ARG A 47 1.73 16.93 2.98
CA ARG A 47 0.27 16.92 2.87
C ARG A 47 -0.32 15.94 3.88
N ARG A 48 -1.28 16.40 4.67
CA ARG A 48 -2.09 15.50 5.50
C ARG A 48 -3.20 14.86 4.66
N LYS A 49 -3.24 13.52 4.63
CA LYS A 49 -4.28 12.77 3.90
C LYS A 49 -5.62 12.77 4.62
N GLU A 50 -5.60 12.81 5.95
CA GLU A 50 -6.80 12.82 6.79
C GLU A 50 -7.01 14.19 7.45
N ILE A 51 -8.19 14.78 7.27
CA ILE A 51 -8.60 16.02 7.94
C ILE A 51 -9.30 15.63 9.23
N LYS A 52 -8.67 15.88 10.39
CA LYS A 52 -9.35 15.72 11.69
C LYS A 52 -10.38 16.84 11.85
N SER A 53 -11.58 16.51 12.33
CA SER A 53 -12.74 17.41 12.50
C SER A 53 -12.55 18.51 13.56
N TYR A 54 -11.46 18.48 14.34
CA TYR A 54 -11.19 19.40 15.44
C TYR A 54 -9.77 19.96 15.35
N GLY A 55 -9.63 21.27 15.12
CA GLY A 55 -8.36 22.01 15.06
C GLY A 55 -8.17 22.87 13.80
N MET A 56 -7.23 23.83 13.84
CA MET A 56 -6.90 24.68 12.68
C MET A 56 -6.55 23.83 11.45
N ARG A 57 -7.32 24.02 10.37
CA ARG A 57 -7.39 23.16 9.18
C ARG A 57 -6.20 23.36 8.22
N LYS A 58 -4.96 23.26 8.70
CA LYS A 58 -3.81 23.24 7.78
C LYS A 58 -3.69 21.88 7.11
N ILE A 59 -3.89 21.86 5.79
CA ILE A 59 -3.79 20.66 4.95
C ILE A 59 -2.30 20.34 4.65
N ILE A 60 -1.44 21.36 4.72
CA ILE A 60 0.01 21.28 4.52
C ILE A 60 0.72 21.61 5.82
N GLU A 61 1.63 20.73 6.23
CA GLU A 61 2.61 20.96 7.29
C GLU A 61 3.94 21.45 6.69
N GLY A 62 4.57 22.41 7.37
CA GLY A 62 5.80 23.08 6.92
C GLY A 62 5.60 24.58 6.69
N ASN A 63 6.71 25.30 6.53
CA ASN A 63 6.72 26.73 6.23
C ASN A 63 6.87 26.94 4.72
N TYR A 64 5.97 27.73 4.15
CA TYR A 64 5.93 27.99 2.72
C TYR A 64 5.45 29.40 2.41
N GLU A 65 5.83 29.90 1.24
CA GLU A 65 5.40 31.18 0.69
C GLU A 65 4.55 30.95 -0.58
N ARG A 66 3.54 31.79 -0.78
CA ARG A 66 2.69 31.75 -1.98
C ARG A 66 3.53 32.08 -3.22
N GLY A 67 3.21 31.45 -4.35
CA GLY A 67 3.91 31.61 -5.62
C GLY A 67 5.19 30.78 -5.75
N LYS A 68 5.66 30.16 -4.66
CA LYS A 68 6.79 29.22 -4.68
C LYS A 68 6.41 27.88 -5.28
N ARG A 69 7.41 27.16 -5.77
CA ARG A 69 7.26 25.95 -6.59
C ARG A 69 7.45 24.69 -5.75
N ALA A 70 6.50 23.77 -5.81
CA ALA A 70 6.54 22.47 -5.15
C ALA A 70 6.79 21.36 -6.18
N LEU A 71 7.87 20.60 -5.99
CA LEU A 71 8.16 19.39 -6.76
C LEU A 71 7.51 18.19 -6.08
N ILE A 72 6.64 17.49 -6.82
CA ILE A 72 5.93 16.33 -6.29
C ILE A 72 6.78 15.07 -6.46
N ILE A 73 6.88 14.29 -5.40
CA ILE A 73 7.60 13.01 -5.38
C ILE A 73 6.60 11.89 -5.10
N GLU A 74 6.57 10.89 -5.96
CA GLU A 74 5.74 9.69 -5.87
C GLU A 74 6.59 8.42 -5.97
N ASP A 75 6.14 7.31 -5.40
CA ASP A 75 6.78 6.02 -5.60
C ASP A 75 6.32 5.38 -6.92
N VAL A 76 5.03 5.13 -7.06
CA VAL A 76 4.42 4.44 -8.20
C VAL A 76 3.23 5.22 -8.74
N VAL A 77 3.23 5.47 -10.05
CA VAL A 77 2.11 6.12 -10.74
C VAL A 77 1.28 5.09 -11.49
N VAL A 78 -0.04 5.13 -11.29
CA VAL A 78 -1.04 4.38 -12.08
C VAL A 78 -1.80 5.34 -12.98
N SER A 79 -2.83 5.99 -12.44
CA SER A 79 -3.68 6.96 -13.14
C SER A 79 -3.29 8.41 -12.87
N GLY A 80 -2.33 8.66 -11.98
CA GLY A 80 -1.94 10.01 -11.56
C GLY A 80 -2.87 10.67 -10.53
N LYS A 81 -3.97 10.03 -10.13
CA LYS A 81 -4.96 10.61 -9.20
C LYS A 81 -4.37 11.08 -7.87
N SER A 82 -3.48 10.29 -7.26
CA SER A 82 -2.84 10.64 -5.98
C SER A 82 -1.97 11.90 -6.09
N ILE A 83 -1.31 12.09 -7.23
CA ILE A 83 -0.56 13.31 -7.56
C ILE A 83 -1.53 14.47 -7.69
N LEU A 84 -2.62 14.33 -8.46
CA LEU A 84 -3.62 15.39 -8.64
C LEU A 84 -4.22 15.84 -7.32
N GLU A 85 -4.64 14.91 -6.46
CA GLU A 85 -5.17 15.25 -5.14
C GLU A 85 -4.15 16.05 -4.29
N THR A 86 -2.86 15.75 -4.45
CA THR A 86 -1.79 16.46 -3.75
C THR A 86 -1.56 17.84 -4.34
N VAL A 87 -1.49 17.95 -5.67
CA VAL A 87 -1.33 19.21 -6.39
C VAL A 87 -2.49 20.16 -6.13
N LEU A 88 -3.73 19.68 -6.13
CA LEU A 88 -4.90 20.51 -5.83
C LEU A 88 -4.84 21.11 -4.42
N ALA A 89 -4.41 20.32 -3.43
CA ALA A 89 -4.21 20.83 -2.07
C ALA A 89 -3.11 21.91 -2.02
N LEU A 90 -1.97 21.68 -2.68
CA LEU A 90 -0.86 22.65 -2.73
C LEU A 90 -1.27 23.95 -3.47
N ARG A 91 -1.95 23.83 -4.60
CA ARG A 91 -2.46 24.97 -5.39
C ARG A 91 -3.50 25.78 -4.61
N SER A 92 -4.36 25.14 -3.80
CA SER A 92 -5.32 25.85 -2.94
C SER A 92 -4.64 26.74 -1.89
N GLU A 93 -3.39 26.43 -1.54
CA GLU A 93 -2.56 27.19 -0.60
C GLU A 93 -1.64 28.19 -1.34
N GLY A 94 -1.80 28.31 -2.66
CA GLY A 94 -1.09 29.28 -3.50
C GLY A 94 0.28 28.83 -3.98
N LEU A 95 0.62 27.55 -3.88
CA LEU A 95 1.85 26.98 -4.43
C LEU A 95 1.71 26.65 -5.92
N VAL A 96 2.83 26.72 -6.64
CA VAL A 96 2.93 26.35 -8.05
C VAL A 96 3.41 24.90 -8.14
N CYS A 97 2.68 24.04 -8.84
CA CYS A 97 3.04 22.63 -9.03
C CYS A 97 2.95 22.32 -10.52
N GLU A 98 4.09 22.10 -11.15
CA GLU A 98 4.21 21.86 -12.61
C GLU A 98 4.96 20.56 -12.92
N ASP A 99 5.72 20.02 -11.96
CA ASP A 99 6.54 18.83 -12.14
C ASP A 99 6.22 17.79 -11.07
N ALA A 100 6.12 16.54 -11.49
CA ALA A 100 6.06 15.38 -10.62
C ALA A 100 7.13 14.36 -11.03
N ILE A 101 7.75 13.69 -10.07
CA ILE A 101 8.71 12.62 -10.32
C ILE A 101 8.26 11.36 -9.63
N CYS A 102 8.30 10.23 -10.35
CA CYS A 102 8.05 8.92 -9.78
C CYS A 102 9.18 7.93 -10.04
N VAL A 103 9.26 6.90 -9.18
CA VAL A 103 10.19 5.79 -9.40
C VAL A 103 9.70 4.91 -10.54
N LEU A 104 8.42 4.54 -10.51
CA LEU A 104 7.82 3.66 -11.51
C LEU A 104 6.52 4.28 -12.05
N ASP A 105 6.48 4.50 -13.36
CA ASP A 105 5.21 4.68 -14.07
C ASP A 105 4.70 3.33 -14.54
N ARG A 106 3.46 2.99 -14.17
CA ARG A 106 2.80 1.77 -14.62
C ARG A 106 2.30 1.84 -16.06
N GLU A 107 2.38 3.01 -16.69
CA GLU A 107 1.98 3.26 -18.08
C GLU A 107 0.48 2.96 -18.29
N GLN A 108 -0.34 3.36 -17.30
CA GLN A 108 -1.79 3.17 -17.27
C GLN A 108 -2.55 4.52 -17.39
N GLY A 109 -2.01 5.45 -18.20
CA GLY A 109 -2.60 6.77 -18.46
C GLY A 109 -2.19 7.87 -17.46
N GLY A 110 -1.26 7.58 -16.55
CA GLY A 110 -0.80 8.52 -15.52
C GLY A 110 -0.28 9.85 -16.06
N PRO A 111 0.72 9.85 -16.97
CA PRO A 111 1.24 11.07 -17.59
C PRO A 111 0.15 11.91 -18.27
N GLU A 112 -0.70 11.28 -19.08
CA GLU A 112 -1.73 11.95 -19.87
C GLU A 112 -2.78 12.62 -18.95
N ASN A 113 -3.25 11.89 -17.94
CA ASN A 113 -4.29 12.38 -17.03
C ASN A 113 -3.86 13.61 -16.20
N ILE A 114 -2.55 13.75 -15.92
CA ILE A 114 -2.06 14.89 -15.13
C ILE A 114 -1.51 16.03 -16.00
N GLN A 115 -1.21 15.75 -17.27
CA GLN A 115 -0.75 16.76 -18.22
C GLN A 115 -1.84 17.79 -18.54
N ASP A 116 -3.11 17.37 -18.57
CA ASP A 116 -4.27 18.25 -18.72
C ASP A 116 -4.39 19.28 -17.57
N GLU A 117 -3.85 18.94 -16.40
CA GLU A 117 -3.77 19.80 -15.22
C GLU A 117 -2.48 20.63 -15.17
N GLY A 118 -1.69 20.61 -16.25
CA GLY A 118 -0.43 21.35 -16.37
C GLY A 118 0.71 20.76 -15.55
N ILE A 119 0.70 19.44 -15.32
CA ILE A 119 1.76 18.73 -14.56
C ILE A 119 2.49 17.79 -15.52
N THR A 120 3.81 17.92 -15.60
CA THR A 120 4.65 16.99 -16.34
C THR A 120 5.18 15.90 -15.41
N LEU A 121 4.91 14.63 -15.75
CA LEU A 121 5.47 13.48 -15.05
C LEU A 121 6.85 13.11 -15.59
N HIS A 122 7.82 12.90 -14.70
CA HIS A 122 9.12 12.32 -15.04
C HIS A 122 9.30 11.00 -14.27
N SER A 123 9.43 9.89 -14.99
CA SER A 123 9.57 8.56 -14.38
C SER A 123 11.00 8.01 -14.53
N ILE A 124 11.53 7.40 -13.48
CA ILE A 124 12.82 6.71 -13.53
C ILE A 124 12.69 5.43 -14.36
N LEU A 125 11.60 4.69 -14.17
CA LEU A 125 11.28 3.45 -14.88
C LEU A 125 9.83 3.48 -15.39
N GLY A 126 9.61 2.87 -16.56
CA GLY A 126 8.29 2.51 -17.06
C GLY A 126 8.07 1.00 -16.92
N MET A 127 6.82 0.57 -16.71
CA MET A 127 6.45 -0.84 -16.55
C MET A 127 6.98 -1.72 -17.69
N ASN A 128 6.87 -1.27 -18.94
CA ASN A 128 7.39 -2.04 -20.07
C ASN A 128 8.89 -2.34 -19.95
N LYS A 129 9.70 -1.36 -19.56
CA LYS A 129 11.15 -1.55 -19.35
C LYS A 129 11.45 -2.53 -18.21
N VAL A 130 10.66 -2.48 -17.13
CA VAL A 130 10.79 -3.44 -16.03
C VAL A 130 10.48 -4.86 -16.51
N LEU A 131 9.40 -5.04 -17.28
CA LEU A 131 9.02 -6.34 -17.80
C LEU A 131 10.03 -6.87 -18.83
N ASP A 132 10.60 -6.01 -19.67
CA ASP A 132 11.68 -6.39 -20.59
C ASP A 132 12.92 -6.88 -19.84
N PHE A 133 13.35 -6.14 -18.81
CA PHE A 133 14.46 -6.56 -17.97
C PHE A 133 14.19 -7.92 -17.29
N LEU A 134 12.97 -8.15 -16.79
CA LEU A 134 12.60 -9.42 -16.16
C LEU A 134 12.60 -10.61 -17.14
N ILE A 135 12.36 -10.37 -18.43
CA ILE A 135 12.53 -11.38 -19.49
C ILE A 135 14.01 -11.64 -19.72
N ASP A 136 14.83 -10.59 -19.81
CA ASP A 136 16.27 -10.71 -20.09
C ASP A 136 17.01 -11.51 -19.02
N ILE A 137 16.62 -11.37 -17.75
CA ILE A 137 17.17 -12.17 -16.64
C ILE A 137 16.48 -13.53 -16.44
N GLY A 138 15.57 -13.91 -17.34
CA GLY A 138 14.88 -15.21 -17.32
C GLY A 138 13.87 -15.40 -16.18
N THR A 139 13.41 -14.32 -15.53
CA THR A 139 12.45 -14.40 -14.42
C THR A 139 11.01 -14.59 -14.91
N ILE A 140 10.66 -13.98 -16.05
CA ILE A 140 9.33 -14.14 -16.67
C ILE A 140 9.46 -14.50 -18.16
N THR A 141 8.42 -15.13 -18.70
CA THR A 141 8.33 -15.42 -20.14
C THR A 141 7.68 -14.26 -20.89
N LYS A 142 7.89 -14.18 -22.21
CA LYS A 142 7.17 -13.23 -23.08
C LYS A 142 5.65 -13.35 -22.94
N LYS A 143 5.14 -14.59 -22.85
CA LYS A 143 3.72 -14.86 -22.61
C LYS A 143 3.23 -14.29 -21.27
N MET A 144 4.05 -14.38 -20.22
CA MET A 144 3.72 -13.77 -18.93
C MET A 144 3.68 -12.24 -19.02
N LYS A 145 4.61 -11.61 -19.75
CA LYS A 145 4.58 -10.16 -20.00
C LYS A 145 3.28 -9.76 -20.72
N GLU A 146 2.88 -10.47 -21.76
CA GLU A 146 1.61 -10.22 -22.48
C GLU A 146 0.40 -10.32 -21.54
N ASN A 147 0.36 -11.35 -20.70
CA ASN A 147 -0.71 -11.51 -19.70
C ASN A 147 -0.73 -10.35 -18.70
N ILE A 148 0.43 -9.94 -18.18
CA ILE A 148 0.54 -8.82 -17.24
C ILE A 148 0.02 -7.54 -17.91
N LEU A 149 0.52 -7.20 -19.11
CA LEU A 149 0.09 -6.01 -19.83
C LEU A 149 -1.42 -6.03 -20.10
N TYR A 150 -1.97 -7.17 -20.51
CA TYR A 150 -3.41 -7.32 -20.67
C TYR A 150 -4.16 -7.03 -19.35
N GLN A 151 -3.74 -7.62 -18.23
CA GLN A 151 -4.36 -7.36 -16.92
C GLN A 151 -4.27 -5.89 -16.50
N LEU A 152 -3.19 -5.18 -16.86
CA LEU A 152 -3.05 -3.75 -16.61
C LEU A 152 -4.03 -2.89 -17.43
N THR A 153 -4.54 -3.39 -18.56
CA THR A 153 -5.57 -2.67 -19.35
C THR A 153 -6.99 -2.89 -18.83
N LEU A 154 -7.21 -3.89 -17.98
CA LEU A 154 -8.54 -4.17 -17.45
C LEU A 154 -8.97 -3.05 -16.49
N PRO A 155 -10.25 -2.62 -16.55
CA PRO A 155 -10.76 -1.66 -15.59
C PRO A 155 -10.64 -2.25 -14.18
N PRO A 156 -10.43 -1.41 -13.14
CA PRO A 156 -10.52 -1.88 -11.77
C PRO A 156 -11.88 -2.56 -11.60
N GLN A 157 -11.90 -3.78 -11.05
CA GLN A 157 -13.15 -4.48 -10.77
C GLN A 157 -14.02 -3.56 -9.93
N SER A 158 -15.22 -3.26 -10.43
CA SER A 158 -16.20 -2.46 -9.71
C SER A 158 -16.60 -3.22 -8.46
N ILE A 159 -16.05 -2.82 -7.31
CA ILE A 159 -16.54 -3.28 -6.02
C ILE A 159 -17.85 -2.54 -5.80
N GLU A 160 -18.98 -3.26 -5.89
CA GLU A 160 -20.25 -2.71 -5.41
C GLU A 160 -20.04 -2.26 -3.96
N LYS A 161 -20.25 -0.97 -3.70
CA LYS A 161 -20.20 -0.44 -2.33
C LYS A 161 -21.32 -1.13 -1.55
N VAL A 162 -20.96 -2.07 -0.69
CA VAL A 162 -21.89 -2.70 0.24
C VAL A 162 -22.52 -1.59 1.09
N GLN A 163 -23.84 -1.43 0.99
CA GLN A 163 -24.59 -0.59 1.91
C GLN A 163 -24.57 -1.26 3.29
N TYR A 164 -23.92 -0.62 4.25
CA TYR A 164 -23.93 -1.07 5.63
C TYR A 164 -25.20 -0.59 6.32
N ASN A 165 -25.85 -1.47 7.06
CA ASN A 165 -26.96 -1.11 7.94
C ASN A 165 -26.43 -0.25 9.11
N ASP A 166 -27.25 0.65 9.64
CA ASP A 166 -26.87 1.51 10.78
C ASP A 166 -26.61 0.69 12.06
N ASP A 167 -27.13 -0.54 12.15
CA ASP A 167 -26.75 -1.51 13.18
C ASP A 167 -25.37 -2.13 12.90
N TRP A 168 -24.38 -1.65 13.64
CA TRP A 168 -22.98 -2.10 13.58
C TRP A 168 -22.66 -3.34 14.43
N SER A 169 -23.68 -4.00 15.00
CA SER A 169 -23.49 -5.21 15.80
C SER A 169 -22.80 -6.33 15.00
N LEU A 170 -22.01 -7.17 15.68
CA LEU A 170 -21.34 -8.30 15.03
C LEU A 170 -22.35 -9.25 14.35
N THR A 171 -23.54 -9.40 14.95
CA THR A 171 -24.62 -10.23 14.42
C THR A 171 -25.19 -9.67 13.12
N SER A 172 -25.50 -8.37 13.08
CA SER A 172 -25.95 -7.69 11.86
C SER A 172 -24.92 -7.83 10.74
N ARG A 173 -23.65 -7.53 11.04
CA ARG A 173 -22.54 -7.65 10.08
C ARG A 173 -22.35 -9.07 9.56
N LYS A 174 -22.54 -10.10 10.41
CA LYS A 174 -22.44 -11.51 10.01
C LYS A 174 -23.52 -11.88 8.98
N ASN A 175 -24.72 -11.36 9.17
CA ASN A 175 -25.86 -11.66 8.28
C ASN A 175 -25.76 -10.91 6.94
N SER A 176 -25.15 -9.73 6.91
CA SER A 176 -25.04 -8.91 5.70
C SER A 176 -23.87 -9.25 4.78
N THR A 177 -22.80 -9.88 5.27
CA THR A 177 -21.63 -10.15 4.42
C THR A 177 -21.81 -11.42 3.58
N PRO A 178 -21.58 -11.38 2.24
CA PRO A 178 -21.62 -12.58 1.41
C PRO A 178 -20.36 -13.45 1.55
N ASN A 179 -19.28 -12.88 2.10
CA ASN A 179 -17.98 -13.54 2.19
C ASN A 179 -17.94 -14.54 3.37
N ILE A 180 -17.63 -15.80 3.07
CA ILE A 180 -17.60 -16.90 4.05
C ILE A 180 -16.56 -16.66 5.16
N LEU A 181 -15.39 -16.12 4.82
CA LEU A 181 -14.33 -15.82 5.79
C LEU A 181 -14.79 -14.75 6.78
N ASN A 182 -15.44 -13.69 6.29
CA ASN A 182 -16.00 -12.64 7.13
C ASN A 182 -17.08 -13.20 8.08
N LYS A 183 -17.94 -14.12 7.60
CA LYS A 183 -18.92 -14.80 8.46
C LYS A 183 -18.24 -15.59 9.58
N LYS A 184 -17.21 -16.38 9.25
CA LYS A 184 -16.43 -17.15 10.24
C LYS A 184 -15.75 -16.24 11.25
N LEU A 185 -15.14 -15.14 10.80
CA LEU A 185 -14.49 -14.17 11.68
C LEU A 185 -15.48 -13.55 12.67
N LEU A 186 -16.60 -13.05 12.17
CA LEU A 186 -17.63 -12.41 13.00
C LEU A 186 -18.27 -13.39 13.98
N GLU A 187 -18.41 -14.66 13.59
CA GLU A 187 -18.85 -15.74 14.47
C GLU A 187 -17.87 -15.99 15.60
N ILE A 188 -16.57 -16.12 15.30
CA ILE A 188 -15.51 -16.29 16.30
C ILE A 188 -15.50 -15.09 17.26
N MET A 189 -15.53 -13.87 16.71
CA MET A 189 -15.55 -12.63 17.51
C MET A 189 -16.75 -12.60 18.47
N ASN A 190 -17.94 -13.00 17.99
CA ASN A 190 -19.14 -13.03 18.82
C ASN A 190 -19.13 -14.17 19.86
N LYS A 191 -18.61 -15.36 19.50
CA LYS A 191 -18.48 -16.53 20.37
C LYS A 191 -17.50 -16.27 21.51
N LYS A 192 -16.32 -15.73 21.19
CA LYS A 192 -15.25 -15.44 22.15
C LYS A 192 -15.34 -14.06 22.81
N LYS A 193 -16.25 -13.20 22.35
CA LYS A 193 -16.35 -11.80 22.77
C LYS A 193 -15.01 -11.06 22.64
N THR A 194 -14.35 -11.24 21.50
CA THR A 194 -13.02 -10.66 21.22
C THR A 194 -12.93 -10.07 19.82
N CYS A 195 -12.17 -8.99 19.71
CA CYS A 195 -11.70 -8.43 18.43
C CYS A 195 -10.17 -8.49 18.35
N LEU A 196 -9.51 -9.21 19.27
CA LEU A 196 -8.06 -9.24 19.38
C LEU A 196 -7.47 -10.09 18.26
N CYS A 197 -6.58 -9.47 17.48
CA CYS A 197 -5.72 -10.15 16.52
C CYS A 197 -4.29 -10.09 17.03
N ILE A 198 -3.51 -11.16 16.82
CA ILE A 198 -2.09 -11.18 17.12
C ILE A 198 -1.28 -11.27 15.83
N ALA A 199 -0.24 -10.45 15.69
CA ALA A 199 0.78 -10.61 14.66
C ALA A 199 2.00 -11.25 15.32
N ILE A 200 2.50 -12.35 14.75
CA ILE A 200 3.64 -13.08 15.31
C ILE A 200 4.77 -13.03 14.27
N ASP A 201 5.74 -12.15 14.52
CA ASP A 201 6.93 -11.95 13.68
C ASP A 201 8.15 -12.66 14.31
N ILE A 202 8.07 -13.98 14.41
CA ILE A 202 9.13 -14.85 14.97
C ILE A 202 9.58 -15.86 13.90
N THR A 203 10.85 -16.24 13.94
CA THR A 203 11.48 -17.04 12.88
C THR A 203 11.39 -18.55 13.08
N LYS A 204 10.96 -19.03 14.27
CA LYS A 204 10.87 -20.45 14.61
C LYS A 204 9.43 -20.95 14.77
N CYS A 205 9.11 -22.05 14.11
CA CYS A 205 7.78 -22.67 14.16
C CYS A 205 7.32 -23.02 15.59
N GLU A 206 8.20 -23.60 16.42
CA GLU A 206 7.84 -24.04 17.77
C GLU A 206 7.44 -22.87 18.69
N GLU A 207 8.14 -21.74 18.59
CA GLU A 207 7.81 -20.53 19.37
C GLU A 207 6.46 -19.94 18.96
N ILE A 208 6.16 -19.94 17.64
CA ILE A 208 4.86 -19.51 17.13
C ILE A 208 3.74 -20.36 17.74
N ILE A 209 3.92 -21.69 17.75
CA ILE A 209 2.94 -22.61 18.35
C ILE A 209 2.74 -22.30 19.84
N GLN A 210 3.82 -22.14 20.61
CA GLN A 210 3.73 -21.85 22.05
C GLN A 210 2.99 -20.54 22.36
N ILE A 211 3.17 -19.52 21.51
CA ILE A 211 2.42 -18.26 21.63
C ILE A 211 0.93 -18.50 21.35
N ILE A 212 0.61 -19.26 20.30
CA ILE A 212 -0.77 -19.57 19.95
C ILE A 212 -1.42 -20.39 21.07
N GLU A 213 -0.77 -21.40 21.64
CA GLU A 213 -1.30 -22.18 22.76
C GLU A 213 -1.71 -21.30 23.95
N LYS A 214 -0.94 -20.25 24.23
CA LYS A 214 -1.21 -19.32 25.34
C LYS A 214 -2.26 -18.26 25.00
N THR A 215 -2.42 -17.90 23.72
CA THR A 215 -3.23 -16.75 23.30
C THR A 215 -4.52 -17.13 22.59
N ALA A 216 -4.64 -18.35 22.08
CA ALA A 216 -5.72 -18.78 21.21
C ALA A 216 -7.11 -18.55 21.82
N GLY A 217 -7.27 -18.75 23.13
CA GLY A 217 -8.54 -18.51 23.83
C GLY A 217 -9.05 -17.07 23.77
N TYR A 218 -8.17 -16.10 23.53
CA TYR A 218 -8.47 -14.66 23.59
C TYR A 218 -8.50 -13.97 22.23
N ILE A 219 -7.99 -14.62 21.19
CA ILE A 219 -7.86 -14.03 19.85
C ILE A 219 -8.94 -14.53 18.89
N CYS A 220 -9.27 -13.70 17.91
CA CYS A 220 -10.08 -14.10 16.75
C CYS A 220 -9.23 -14.39 15.51
N ALA A 221 -8.01 -13.86 15.45
CA ALA A 221 -7.10 -14.11 14.33
C ALA A 221 -5.61 -14.03 14.70
N VAL A 222 -4.80 -14.76 13.93
CA VAL A 222 -3.33 -14.73 13.92
C VAL A 222 -2.88 -14.26 12.55
N LYS A 223 -2.00 -13.26 12.49
CA LYS A 223 -1.25 -12.90 11.29
C LYS A 223 0.17 -13.43 11.40
N LEU A 224 0.65 -14.07 10.34
CA LEU A 224 2.04 -14.50 10.18
C LEU A 224 2.64 -13.84 8.94
N HIS A 225 3.96 -13.92 8.83
CA HIS A 225 4.69 -13.73 7.58
C HIS A 225 5.55 -14.97 7.39
N ALA A 226 5.18 -15.88 6.49
CA ALA A 226 5.94 -17.14 6.42
C ALA A 226 7.39 -16.93 5.92
N ASP A 227 7.75 -15.74 5.39
CA ASP A 227 9.05 -15.45 4.76
C ASP A 227 10.15 -15.38 5.80
N VAL A 228 9.78 -14.99 7.02
CA VAL A 228 10.71 -14.85 8.13
C VAL A 228 10.88 -16.16 8.90
N ILE A 229 10.06 -17.19 8.62
CA ILE A 229 10.11 -18.48 9.32
C ILE A 229 11.17 -19.37 8.67
N GLU A 230 12.23 -19.66 9.40
CA GLU A 230 13.39 -20.40 8.91
C GLU A 230 13.14 -21.89 8.73
N ASP A 231 12.30 -22.49 9.59
CA ASP A 231 11.97 -23.91 9.64
C ASP A 231 10.54 -24.23 9.14
N PHE A 232 10.03 -23.39 8.24
CA PHE A 232 8.70 -23.54 7.66
C PHE A 232 8.52 -24.89 6.97
N SER A 233 7.44 -25.60 7.28
CA SER A 233 7.17 -26.94 6.76
C SER A 233 5.68 -27.27 6.67
N ASP A 234 5.32 -28.25 5.85
CA ASP A 234 3.92 -28.73 5.74
C ASP A 234 3.38 -29.24 7.07
N VAL A 235 4.24 -29.83 7.91
CA VAL A 235 3.90 -30.30 9.26
C VAL A 235 3.46 -29.12 10.15
N PHE A 236 4.17 -27.99 10.06
CA PHE A 236 3.79 -26.77 10.76
C PHE A 236 2.44 -26.24 10.27
N VAL A 237 2.22 -26.21 8.95
CA VAL A 237 0.95 -25.76 8.35
C VAL A 237 -0.22 -26.63 8.82
N GLN A 238 -0.06 -27.95 8.85
CA GLN A 238 -1.08 -28.88 9.33
C GLN A 238 -1.38 -28.66 10.81
N LYS A 239 -0.34 -28.53 11.66
CA LYS A 239 -0.49 -28.28 13.10
C LYS A 239 -1.21 -26.95 13.36
N LEU A 240 -0.78 -25.88 12.70
CA LEU A 240 -1.37 -24.55 12.83
C LEU A 240 -2.84 -24.54 12.38
N THR A 241 -3.15 -25.21 11.27
CA THR A 241 -4.53 -25.34 10.76
C THR A 241 -5.42 -26.12 11.73
N ALA A 242 -4.92 -27.21 12.29
CA ALA A 242 -5.64 -27.99 13.30
C ALA A 242 -5.92 -27.14 14.55
N MET A 243 -4.95 -26.35 15.02
CA MET A 243 -5.14 -25.42 16.13
C MET A 243 -6.18 -24.34 15.80
N ALA A 244 -6.14 -23.76 14.61
CA ALA A 244 -7.10 -22.73 14.17
C ALA A 244 -8.54 -23.25 14.19
N ASN A 245 -8.76 -24.49 13.75
CA ASN A 245 -10.07 -25.14 13.78
C ASN A 245 -10.50 -25.55 15.19
N ASN A 246 -9.59 -26.12 15.99
CA ASN A 246 -9.92 -26.60 17.33
C ASN A 246 -10.12 -25.46 18.34
N LEU A 247 -9.36 -24.38 18.20
CA LEU A 247 -9.32 -23.27 19.13
C LEU A 247 -10.04 -22.03 18.59
N ASP A 248 -10.76 -22.13 17.47
CA ASP A 248 -11.58 -21.08 16.86
C ASP A 248 -10.83 -19.75 16.63
N PHE A 249 -9.84 -19.74 15.74
CA PHE A 249 -9.24 -18.51 15.23
C PHE A 249 -8.97 -18.59 13.72
N ILE A 250 -8.75 -17.45 13.08
CA ILE A 250 -8.40 -17.38 11.65
C ILE A 250 -6.90 -17.14 11.48
N ILE A 251 -6.30 -17.74 10.47
CA ILE A 251 -4.92 -17.49 10.06
C ILE A 251 -4.94 -16.52 8.87
N PHE A 252 -4.22 -15.41 8.97
CA PHE A 252 -3.94 -14.50 7.87
C PHE A 252 -2.47 -14.65 7.46
N GLU A 253 -2.23 -15.14 6.25
CA GLU A 253 -0.89 -15.16 5.66
C GLU A 253 -0.95 -15.12 4.12
N ASP A 254 -0.18 -14.22 3.52
CA ASP A 254 -0.29 -13.79 2.12
C ASP A 254 0.23 -14.82 1.11
N ARG A 255 1.10 -15.77 1.52
CA ARG A 255 1.69 -16.76 0.62
C ARG A 255 1.07 -18.14 0.66
N PHE A 256 0.10 -18.38 1.54
CA PHE A 256 -0.76 -19.53 1.33
C PHE A 256 -1.59 -19.24 0.08
N ASN A 257 -1.20 -19.78 -1.07
CA ASN A 257 -2.03 -19.86 -2.29
C ASN A 257 -3.40 -20.54 -2.03
N ASN A 258 -3.63 -21.04 -0.79
CA ASN A 258 -4.90 -21.42 -0.20
C ASN A 258 -5.12 -20.72 1.18
N THR A 259 -5.17 -19.39 1.25
CA THR A 259 -5.67 -18.68 2.45
C THR A 259 -7.18 -18.83 2.65
N PHE A 260 -7.83 -19.60 1.78
CA PHE A 260 -9.16 -20.11 2.03
C PHE A 260 -8.98 -21.32 2.91
N ASN A 261 -9.47 -21.23 4.15
CA ASN A 261 -9.71 -22.39 5.00
C ASN A 261 -10.01 -23.60 4.11
N PHE A 262 -9.23 -24.67 4.28
CA PHE A 262 -9.63 -26.02 3.90
C PHE A 262 -11.01 -26.29 4.50
N LEU A 263 -12.04 -25.76 3.85
CA LEU A 263 -13.42 -26.14 3.98
C LEU A 263 -13.45 -27.45 3.21
N SER A 264 -13.63 -28.52 3.96
CA SER A 264 -14.24 -29.77 3.50
C SER A 264 -15.15 -29.59 2.30
#